data_AF-A0A5D3BYL8-F1
#
_entry.id   AF-A0A5D3BYL8-F1
#
_cell.length_a   1.000
_cell.length_b   1.000
_cell.length_c   1.000
_cell.angle_alpha   90.00
_cell.angle_beta   90.00
_cell.angle_gamma   90.00
#
_symmetry.space_group_name_H-M   'P 1'
#
loop_
_entity.id
_entity.type
_entity.pdbx_description
1 polymer ?
#
loop_
_entity_poly.entity_id
_entity_poly.type
_entity_poly.pdbx_seq_one_letter_code
_entity_poly.pdbx_strand_id
1 'polypeptide(L)'
;MPIPCLPWLDQPNRRFSSSFIGRARTSLSLFLGGGGRVAEQSKKKAKKLIVLKWLFLTIAPCNAAEPWQLGSQDAATPMMQGIIDLHHDIFFFLILIFVFVSRILVRALWHFHYSKKKIPQKIVHGTTIEILWTIFPSIIPMFIAIPSFTLLYSMNEVVVDPAMTIKAIGHQWYRTYEYFDYNSSDEQSLTLDSYTIPEDDLELGQSRLLEVDNRVVLPAKTHLRIIVTPADVPHSWAVPSLGVKCDVVPGRLNQISILVQRERVYYGQCSEICGTNHAFTPIVVEAVPRKDYGSRVSNQLIPGEA
;
A
#
# COMPACT_ATOMS: atom_id res chain seq x y z
N MET A 1 -11.55 19.12 33.21
CA MET A 1 -10.29 19.30 33.98
C MET A 1 -9.18 18.59 33.23
N PRO A 2 -8.02 19.25 33.03
CA PRO A 2 -7.10 18.94 31.94
C PRO A 2 -6.01 17.90 32.31
N ILE A 3 -5.42 17.38 31.24
CA ILE A 3 -4.27 16.49 31.08
C ILE A 3 -3.06 16.91 31.96
N PRO A 4 -2.19 15.95 32.36
CA PRO A 4 -0.78 16.23 32.46
C PRO A 4 0.06 15.41 31.47
N CYS A 5 0.81 16.15 30.65
CA CYS A 5 1.95 15.71 29.86
C CYS A 5 3.08 15.21 30.77
N LEU A 6 3.88 14.24 30.28
CA LEU A 6 5.18 13.89 30.83
C LEU A 6 6.19 13.67 29.68
N PRO A 7 7.51 13.86 29.94
CA PRO A 7 8.36 14.70 29.11
C PRO A 7 9.50 13.95 28.42
N TRP A 8 10.00 14.60 27.38
CA TRP A 8 11.31 14.38 26.77
C TRP A 8 12.45 14.48 27.80
N LEU A 9 13.42 13.56 27.70
CA LEU A 9 14.71 13.64 28.38
C LEU A 9 15.82 13.60 27.34
N ASP A 10 16.46 14.77 27.20
CA ASP A 10 17.74 15.06 26.57
C ASP A 10 18.90 14.59 27.48
N GLN A 11 20.15 14.68 26.98
CA GLN A 11 21.49 14.67 27.64
C GLN A 11 22.48 13.63 27.01
N PRO A 12 23.82 13.85 27.03
CA PRO A 12 24.54 14.97 26.41
C PRO A 12 25.86 14.54 25.71
N ASN A 13 26.41 15.49 24.95
CA ASN A 13 27.77 15.54 24.38
C ASN A 13 28.88 15.22 25.39
N ARG A 14 29.91 14.48 24.96
CA ARG A 14 31.27 14.54 25.56
C ARG A 14 32.35 14.70 24.47
N ARG A 15 32.91 15.91 24.40
CA ARG A 15 34.25 16.19 23.87
C ARG A 15 35.28 15.82 24.92
N PHE A 16 36.36 15.17 24.52
CA PHE A 16 37.63 15.22 25.24
C PHE A 16 38.70 15.76 24.30
N SER A 17 39.24 16.93 24.67
CA SER A 17 40.50 17.44 24.13
C SER A 17 41.62 16.98 25.05
N SER A 18 42.76 16.60 24.49
CA SER A 18 44.05 16.84 25.15
C SER A 18 45.07 17.18 24.08
N SER A 19 45.63 18.37 24.22
CA SER A 19 46.89 18.78 23.61
C SER A 19 48.01 18.42 24.60
N PHE A 20 49.19 18.05 24.11
CA PHE A 20 50.47 18.67 24.50
C PHE A 20 51.67 18.01 23.78
N ILE A 21 52.45 18.87 23.11
CA ILE A 21 53.92 18.97 22.98
C ILE A 21 54.75 17.81 22.37
N GLY A 22 55.53 18.19 21.34
CA GLY A 22 56.78 17.51 20.97
C GLY A 22 57.34 17.95 19.61
N ARG A 23 58.18 18.98 19.58
CA ARG A 23 58.87 19.50 18.40
C ARG A 23 60.24 18.82 18.27
N ALA A 24 60.57 18.20 17.13
CA ALA A 24 61.95 17.91 16.74
C ALA A 24 62.09 17.79 15.21
N ARG A 25 63.07 18.52 14.67
CA ARG A 25 63.53 18.53 13.27
C ARG A 25 64.21 17.20 12.90
N THR A 26 64.14 16.76 11.63
CA THR A 26 65.31 16.62 10.71
C THR A 26 64.98 15.96 9.37
N SER A 27 65.55 16.54 8.31
CA SER A 27 66.14 15.97 7.08
C SER A 27 65.52 14.77 6.33
N LEU A 28 65.12 15.08 5.09
CA LEU A 28 65.49 14.45 3.81
C LEU A 28 66.17 13.06 3.83
N SER A 29 65.54 12.06 3.19
CA SER A 29 66.22 11.13 2.28
C SER A 29 65.22 10.32 1.44
N LEU A 30 65.55 10.19 0.16
CA LEU A 30 64.91 9.31 -0.81
C LEU A 30 64.96 7.85 -0.34
N PHE A 31 63.88 7.09 -0.50
CA PHE A 31 63.97 5.68 -0.88
C PHE A 31 62.79 5.30 -1.78
N LEU A 32 63.14 5.00 -3.03
CA LEU A 32 62.33 4.28 -4.01
C LEU A 32 62.02 2.88 -3.50
N GLY A 33 60.78 2.41 -3.72
CA GLY A 33 60.43 0.99 -3.66
C GLY A 33 59.37 0.65 -2.61
N GLY A 34 58.10 0.54 -3.04
CA GLY A 34 57.04 0.03 -2.17
C GLY A 34 55.58 0.30 -2.59
N GLY A 35 55.34 0.97 -3.73
CA GLY A 35 54.00 1.42 -4.15
C GLY A 35 52.98 0.33 -4.51
N GLY A 36 53.39 -0.94 -4.66
CA GLY A 36 52.50 -2.01 -5.13
C GLY A 36 51.48 -2.49 -4.10
N ARG A 37 51.88 -2.70 -2.83
CA ARG A 37 51.00 -3.31 -1.82
C ARG A 37 49.94 -2.35 -1.27
N VAL A 38 50.25 -1.06 -1.15
CA VAL A 38 49.32 -0.05 -0.62
C VAL A 38 48.22 0.27 -1.64
N ALA A 39 48.55 0.34 -2.93
CA ALA A 39 47.58 0.55 -4.01
C ALA A 39 46.63 -0.65 -4.17
N GLU A 40 47.12 -1.88 -4.00
CA GLU A 40 46.30 -3.08 -4.10
C GLU A 40 45.38 -3.26 -2.89
N GLN A 41 45.84 -2.89 -1.69
CA GLN A 41 45.03 -2.93 -0.47
C GLN A 41 43.97 -1.81 -0.47
N SER A 42 44.28 -0.64 -1.03
CA SER A 42 43.31 0.43 -1.30
C SER A 42 42.26 0.01 -2.33
N LYS A 43 42.66 -0.61 -3.44
CA LYS A 43 41.74 -1.16 -4.45
C LYS A 43 40.87 -2.30 -3.88
N LYS A 44 41.41 -3.17 -3.02
CA LYS A 44 40.66 -4.22 -2.32
C LYS A 44 39.67 -3.62 -1.32
N LYS A 45 40.04 -2.56 -0.60
CA LYS A 45 39.16 -1.85 0.35
C LYS A 45 38.05 -1.07 -0.37
N ALA A 46 38.37 -0.41 -1.49
CA ALA A 46 37.40 0.25 -2.36
C ALA A 46 36.46 -0.75 -3.04
N LYS A 47 36.97 -1.87 -3.55
CA LYS A 47 36.12 -2.98 -4.06
C LYS A 47 35.26 -3.58 -2.96
N LYS A 48 35.76 -3.76 -1.73
CA LYS A 48 34.94 -4.20 -0.58
C LYS A 48 33.88 -3.18 -0.22
N LEU A 49 34.17 -1.87 -0.27
CA LEU A 49 33.22 -0.80 0.02
C LEU A 49 32.13 -0.70 -1.05
N ILE A 50 32.51 -0.88 -2.33
CA ILE A 50 31.59 -0.93 -3.46
C ILE A 50 30.71 -2.18 -3.31
N VAL A 51 31.28 -3.37 -3.13
CA VAL A 51 30.52 -4.62 -2.93
C VAL A 51 29.59 -4.54 -1.70
N LEU A 52 30.02 -3.89 -0.62
CA LEU A 52 29.18 -3.69 0.57
C LEU A 52 28.06 -2.67 0.33
N LYS A 53 28.29 -1.64 -0.49
CA LYS A 53 27.26 -0.68 -0.94
C LYS A 53 26.26 -1.32 -1.91
N TRP A 54 26.69 -2.31 -2.69
CA TRP A 54 25.81 -3.15 -3.52
C TRP A 54 25.02 -4.19 -2.71
N LEU A 55 25.51 -4.57 -1.51
CA LEU A 55 24.81 -5.50 -0.62
C LEU A 55 23.64 -4.84 0.11
N PHE A 56 23.70 -3.52 0.30
CA PHE A 56 22.54 -2.72 0.66
C PHE A 56 21.83 -2.30 -0.63
N LEU A 57 21.11 -3.24 -1.25
CA LEU A 57 19.95 -2.85 -2.05
C LEU A 57 19.15 -1.92 -1.14
N THR A 58 19.03 -0.65 -1.50
CA THR A 58 17.97 0.21 -0.98
C THR A 58 16.68 -0.38 -1.49
N ILE A 59 16.17 -1.39 -0.77
CA ILE A 59 14.79 -1.84 -0.91
C ILE A 59 13.99 -0.62 -0.49
N ALA A 60 13.57 0.20 -1.45
CA ALA A 60 12.58 1.21 -1.20
C ALA A 60 11.41 0.46 -0.53
N PRO A 61 10.95 0.87 0.66
CA PRO A 61 9.87 0.19 1.34
C PRO A 61 8.62 0.33 0.47
N CYS A 62 8.32 -0.72 -0.27
CA CYS A 62 7.21 -0.84 -1.20
C CYS A 62 6.17 -1.76 -0.58
N ASN A 63 4.90 -1.44 -0.77
CA ASN A 63 3.78 -2.34 -0.54
C ASN A 63 3.28 -2.80 -1.92
N ALA A 64 3.67 -4.02 -2.29
CA ALA A 64 3.21 -4.71 -3.49
C ALA A 64 2.69 -6.10 -3.12
N ALA A 65 2.14 -6.81 -4.12
CA ALA A 65 1.81 -8.21 -3.95
C ALA A 65 3.08 -9.06 -3.84
N GLU A 66 3.12 -9.95 -2.85
CA GLU A 66 4.26 -10.85 -2.65
C GLU A 66 4.01 -12.21 -3.31
N PRO A 67 5.05 -12.88 -3.87
CA PRO A 67 4.89 -14.22 -4.41
C PRO A 67 4.38 -15.21 -3.35
N TRP A 68 3.37 -16.00 -3.71
CA TRP A 68 2.74 -16.99 -2.81
C TRP A 68 2.04 -16.40 -1.58
N GLN A 69 1.73 -15.11 -1.60
CA GLN A 69 0.99 -14.47 -0.51
C GLN A 69 -0.43 -15.05 -0.39
N LEU A 70 -0.83 -15.35 0.85
CA LEU A 70 -2.19 -15.70 1.22
C LEU A 70 -2.78 -14.56 2.05
N GLY A 71 -3.94 -14.05 1.64
CA GLY A 71 -4.62 -12.93 2.31
C GLY A 71 -4.35 -11.58 1.65
N SER A 72 -4.73 -10.52 2.36
CA SER A 72 -4.63 -9.13 1.89
C SER A 72 -3.20 -8.59 1.95
N GLN A 73 -2.92 -7.55 1.15
CA GLN A 73 -1.74 -6.71 1.33
C GLN A 73 -1.80 -5.94 2.65
N ASP A 74 -0.64 -5.50 3.14
CA ASP A 74 -0.55 -4.75 4.39
C ASP A 74 -1.36 -3.45 4.35
N ALA A 75 -2.22 -3.24 5.35
CA ALA A 75 -3.00 -2.02 5.50
C ALA A 75 -2.12 -0.78 5.69
N ALA A 76 -2.38 0.26 4.90
CA ALA A 76 -1.69 1.55 4.99
C ALA A 76 -2.60 2.70 5.42
N THR A 77 -3.91 2.44 5.51
CA THR A 77 -4.94 3.39 5.92
C THR A 77 -5.79 2.79 7.04
N PRO A 78 -6.43 3.61 7.90
CA PRO A 78 -7.40 3.12 8.88
C PRO A 78 -8.57 2.37 8.22
N MET A 79 -8.96 2.79 7.02
CA MET A 79 -10.02 2.12 6.25
C MET A 79 -9.63 0.70 5.88
N MET A 80 -8.42 0.48 5.35
CA MET A 80 -7.94 -0.85 5.00
C MET A 80 -7.80 -1.75 6.24
N GLN A 81 -7.40 -1.18 7.38
CA GLN A 81 -7.38 -1.93 8.64
C GLN A 81 -8.79 -2.42 9.01
N GLY A 82 -9.80 -1.55 8.95
CA GLY A 82 -11.18 -1.93 9.19
C GLY A 82 -11.72 -2.97 8.20
N ILE A 83 -11.30 -2.93 6.93
CA ILE A 83 -11.63 -3.97 5.93
C ILE A 83 -11.03 -5.31 6.33
N ILE A 84 -9.77 -5.34 6.74
CA ILE A 84 -9.09 -6.57 7.17
C ILE A 84 -9.74 -7.14 8.44
N ASP A 85 -10.09 -6.29 9.41
CA ASP A 85 -10.76 -6.71 10.64
C ASP A 85 -12.15 -7.32 10.34
N LEU A 86 -12.96 -6.63 9.52
CA LEU A 86 -14.27 -7.15 9.09
C LEU A 86 -14.14 -8.46 8.31
N HIS A 87 -13.13 -8.57 7.43
CA HIS A 87 -12.85 -9.80 6.70
C HIS A 87 -12.56 -10.97 7.67
N HIS A 88 -11.72 -10.76 8.69
CA HIS A 88 -11.42 -11.79 9.68
C HIS A 88 -12.66 -12.18 10.51
N ASP A 89 -13.48 -11.22 10.92
CA ASP A 89 -14.73 -11.49 11.64
C ASP A 89 -15.70 -12.35 10.82
N ILE A 90 -15.90 -12.00 9.54
CA ILE A 90 -16.72 -12.79 8.61
C ILE A 90 -16.13 -14.19 8.42
N PHE A 91 -14.83 -14.28 8.17
CA PHE A 91 -14.17 -15.55 7.88
C PHE A 91 -14.21 -16.51 9.08
N PHE A 92 -14.13 -15.99 10.31
CA PHE A 92 -14.34 -16.77 11.53
C PHE A 92 -15.69 -17.48 11.54
N PHE A 93 -16.79 -16.76 11.29
CA PHE A 93 -18.13 -17.37 11.22
C PHE A 93 -18.28 -18.33 10.05
N LEU A 94 -17.68 -18.03 8.89
CA LEU A 94 -17.70 -18.93 7.72
C LEU A 94 -16.98 -20.25 8.00
N ILE A 95 -15.81 -20.23 8.63
CA ILE A 95 -15.09 -21.45 9.02
C ILE A 95 -15.93 -22.26 10.01
N LEU A 96 -16.55 -21.61 11.00
CA LEU A 96 -17.41 -22.28 11.99
C LEU A 96 -18.57 -23.02 11.31
N ILE A 97 -19.29 -22.34 10.41
CA ILE A 97 -20.39 -22.94 9.64
C ILE A 97 -19.88 -24.07 8.75
N PHE A 98 -18.76 -23.85 8.04
CA PHE A 98 -18.17 -24.84 7.16
C PHE A 98 -17.79 -26.12 7.90
N VAL A 99 -17.12 -26.02 9.05
CA VAL A 99 -16.74 -27.16 9.88
C VAL A 99 -17.97 -27.87 10.43
N PHE A 100 -18.99 -27.12 10.87
CA PHE A 100 -20.25 -27.68 11.38
C PHE A 100 -20.99 -28.51 10.31
N VAL A 101 -21.21 -27.93 9.12
CA VAL A 101 -21.89 -28.59 8.01
C VAL A 101 -21.08 -29.79 7.53
N SER A 102 -19.77 -29.63 7.34
CA SER A 102 -18.87 -30.71 6.91
C SER A 102 -18.89 -31.88 7.90
N ARG A 103 -18.88 -31.60 9.21
CA ARG A 103 -18.96 -32.63 10.25
C ARG A 103 -20.29 -33.38 10.21
N ILE A 104 -21.42 -32.69 10.06
CA ILE A 104 -22.73 -33.34 9.93
C ILE A 104 -22.78 -34.21 8.68
N LEU A 105 -22.29 -33.70 7.54
CA LEU A 105 -22.25 -34.43 6.28
C LEU A 105 -21.41 -35.70 6.40
N VAL A 106 -20.17 -35.61 6.90
CA VAL A 106 -19.28 -36.77 7.10
C VAL A 106 -19.91 -37.77 8.06
N ARG A 107 -20.55 -37.31 9.14
CA ARG A 107 -21.26 -38.18 10.08
C ARG A 107 -22.46 -38.87 9.45
N ALA A 108 -23.23 -38.16 8.64
CA ALA A 108 -24.37 -38.73 7.92
C ALA A 108 -23.91 -39.81 6.95
N LEU A 109 -22.89 -39.52 6.13
CA LEU A 109 -22.32 -40.48 5.18
C LEU A 109 -21.76 -41.71 5.89
N TRP A 110 -21.09 -41.56 7.03
CA TRP A 110 -20.54 -42.69 7.78
C TRP A 110 -21.62 -43.56 8.44
N HIS A 111 -22.58 -42.94 9.13
CA HIS A 111 -23.59 -43.67 9.91
C HIS A 111 -24.71 -44.27 9.06
N PHE A 112 -25.10 -43.58 7.98
CA PHE A 112 -26.12 -44.03 7.03
C PHE A 112 -25.52 -44.69 5.79
N HIS A 113 -24.24 -45.06 5.83
CA HIS A 113 -23.63 -45.85 4.78
C HIS A 113 -24.39 -47.18 4.60
N TYR A 114 -24.56 -47.62 3.35
CA TYR A 114 -25.34 -48.82 3.00
C TYR A 114 -24.92 -50.07 3.78
N SER A 115 -23.62 -50.23 4.04
CA SER A 115 -23.10 -51.34 4.84
C SER A 115 -23.63 -51.34 6.29
N LYS A 116 -23.86 -50.16 6.88
CA LYS A 116 -24.34 -50.01 8.27
C LYS A 116 -25.86 -49.97 8.39
N LYS A 117 -26.56 -49.30 7.46
CA LYS A 117 -28.02 -49.20 7.44
C LYS A 117 -28.57 -49.50 6.05
N LYS A 118 -29.10 -50.72 5.87
CA LYS A 118 -29.66 -51.20 4.59
C LYS A 118 -31.09 -50.75 4.33
N ILE A 119 -31.88 -50.49 5.38
CA ILE A 119 -33.29 -50.11 5.27
C ILE A 119 -33.43 -48.61 5.64
N PRO A 120 -33.95 -47.76 4.74
CA PRO A 120 -34.12 -46.34 5.00
C PRO A 120 -35.28 -46.08 5.98
N GLN A 121 -35.10 -45.09 6.85
CA GLN A 121 -36.19 -44.59 7.71
C GLN A 121 -37.08 -43.63 6.92
N LYS A 122 -38.41 -43.74 7.08
CA LYS A 122 -39.40 -42.90 6.39
C LYS A 122 -39.86 -41.74 7.28
N ILE A 123 -38.95 -40.81 7.57
CA ILE A 123 -39.27 -39.55 8.27
C ILE A 123 -39.30 -38.46 7.21
N VAL A 124 -40.40 -37.72 7.11
CA VAL A 124 -40.61 -36.73 6.03
C VAL A 124 -40.55 -35.30 6.55
N HIS A 125 -41.03 -35.03 7.77
CA HIS A 125 -41.15 -33.68 8.31
C HIS A 125 -40.62 -33.60 9.74
N GLY A 126 -40.06 -32.44 10.10
CA GLY A 126 -39.53 -32.17 11.44
C GLY A 126 -39.66 -30.69 11.78
N THR A 127 -40.89 -30.24 12.08
CA THR A 127 -41.18 -28.82 12.31
C THR A 127 -40.28 -28.16 13.36
N THR A 128 -39.93 -28.88 14.43
CA THR A 128 -39.06 -28.33 15.49
C THR A 128 -37.63 -28.06 15.01
N ILE A 129 -37.05 -28.95 14.20
CA ILE A 129 -35.70 -28.76 13.65
C ILE A 129 -35.70 -27.71 12.53
N GLU A 130 -36.80 -27.63 11.77
CA GLU A 130 -37.05 -26.60 10.76
C GLU A 130 -37.02 -25.18 11.36
N ILE A 131 -37.70 -24.99 12.47
CA ILE A 131 -37.68 -23.70 13.20
C ILE A 131 -36.26 -23.41 13.70
N LEU A 132 -35.57 -24.42 14.26
CA LEU A 132 -34.25 -24.26 14.85
C LEU A 132 -33.19 -23.80 13.83
N TRP A 133 -33.10 -24.47 12.67
CA TRP A 133 -32.15 -24.09 11.61
C TRP A 133 -32.58 -22.86 10.81
N THR A 134 -33.77 -22.31 11.05
CA THR A 134 -34.17 -21.03 10.44
C THR A 134 -33.78 -19.86 11.35
N ILE A 135 -33.94 -20.04 12.66
CA ILE A 135 -33.61 -19.02 13.66
C ILE A 135 -32.08 -18.90 13.85
N PHE A 136 -31.35 -20.00 13.99
CA PHE A 136 -29.90 -19.90 14.26
C PHE A 136 -29.11 -19.21 13.12
N PRO A 137 -29.32 -19.56 11.84
CA PRO A 137 -28.62 -18.90 10.74
C PRO A 137 -29.08 -17.47 10.48
N SER A 138 -30.24 -17.03 10.97
CA SER A 138 -30.64 -15.62 10.84
C SER A 138 -29.97 -14.72 11.89
N ILE A 139 -29.65 -15.27 13.07
CA ILE A 139 -28.93 -14.55 14.13
C ILE A 139 -27.46 -14.28 13.74
N ILE A 140 -26.81 -15.18 12.99
CA ILE A 140 -25.39 -15.04 12.63
C ILE A 140 -25.13 -13.79 11.75
N PRO A 141 -25.83 -13.56 10.62
CA PRO A 141 -25.70 -12.33 9.84
C PRO A 141 -26.04 -11.06 10.62
N MET A 142 -26.93 -11.13 11.60
CA MET A 142 -27.25 -9.97 12.45
C MET A 142 -26.02 -9.50 13.24
N PHE A 143 -25.20 -10.42 13.76
CA PHE A 143 -23.94 -10.07 14.42
C PHE A 143 -22.88 -9.54 13.45
N ILE A 144 -22.81 -10.07 12.23
CA ILE A 144 -21.88 -9.61 11.19
C ILE A 144 -22.27 -8.20 10.66
N ALA A 145 -23.58 -7.92 10.60
CA ALA A 145 -24.09 -6.66 10.07
C ALA A 145 -23.69 -5.44 10.92
N ILE A 146 -23.57 -5.60 12.24
CA ILE A 146 -23.22 -4.49 13.15
C ILE A 146 -21.87 -3.85 12.80
N PRO A 147 -20.72 -4.58 12.85
CA PRO A 147 -19.43 -3.99 12.48
C PRO A 147 -19.38 -3.57 11.01
N SER A 148 -20.09 -4.29 10.12
CA SER A 148 -20.16 -3.94 8.70
C SER A 148 -20.80 -2.56 8.47
N PHE A 149 -21.92 -2.25 9.13
CA PHE A 149 -22.56 -0.94 8.99
C PHE A 149 -21.73 0.16 9.64
N THR A 150 -21.14 -0.08 10.80
CA THR A 150 -20.22 0.89 11.43
C THR A 150 -19.09 1.26 10.49
N LEU A 151 -18.43 0.27 9.87
CA LEU A 151 -17.36 0.51 8.90
C LEU A 151 -17.85 1.28 7.67
N LEU A 152 -19.00 0.89 7.10
CA LEU A 152 -19.57 1.54 5.92
C LEU A 152 -19.84 3.04 6.15
N TYR A 153 -20.41 3.40 7.31
CA TYR A 153 -20.67 4.80 7.63
C TYR A 153 -19.37 5.58 7.85
N SER A 154 -18.38 4.99 8.52
CA SER A 154 -17.06 5.63 8.68
C SER A 154 -16.31 5.83 7.37
N MET A 155 -16.51 4.96 6.37
CA MET A 155 -15.91 5.11 5.04
C MET A 155 -16.56 6.21 4.20
N ASN A 156 -17.88 6.40 4.35
CA ASN A 156 -18.63 7.41 3.60
C ASN A 156 -18.56 8.80 4.23
N GLU A 157 -18.03 8.93 5.46
CA GLU A 157 -17.82 10.23 6.09
C GLU A 157 -16.72 10.98 5.33
N VAL A 158 -17.15 11.89 4.45
CA VAL A 158 -16.25 12.78 3.74
C VAL A 158 -15.65 13.78 4.73
N VAL A 159 -14.33 13.78 4.84
CA VAL A 159 -13.60 14.77 5.64
C VAL A 159 -13.93 16.16 5.10
N VAL A 160 -14.52 16.99 5.98
CA VAL A 160 -15.06 18.32 5.63
C VAL A 160 -13.96 19.27 5.17
N ASP A 161 -12.73 19.11 5.69
CA ASP A 161 -11.56 19.92 5.32
C ASP A 161 -10.34 19.02 4.96
N PRO A 162 -10.22 18.55 3.71
CA PRO A 162 -9.03 17.84 3.28
C PRO A 162 -7.85 18.81 3.17
N ALA A 163 -6.66 18.35 3.55
CA ALA A 163 -5.45 19.17 3.49
C ALA A 163 -4.96 19.39 2.05
N MET A 164 -5.36 18.51 1.13
CA MET A 164 -5.15 18.69 -0.31
C MET A 164 -6.14 17.87 -1.14
N THR A 165 -6.37 18.31 -2.38
CA THR A 165 -7.23 17.68 -3.37
C THR A 165 -6.46 17.36 -4.65
N ILE A 166 -6.53 16.11 -5.08
CA ILE A 166 -6.01 15.65 -6.37
C ILE A 166 -7.18 15.15 -7.21
N LYS A 167 -7.20 15.47 -8.49
CA LYS A 167 -8.10 14.83 -9.45
C LYS A 167 -7.34 13.82 -10.28
N ALA A 168 -7.83 12.59 -10.31
CA ALA A 168 -7.31 11.50 -11.11
C ALA A 168 -8.24 11.26 -12.30
N ILE A 169 -7.71 11.44 -13.51
CA ILE A 169 -8.44 11.29 -14.76
C ILE A 169 -8.04 9.97 -15.44
N GLY A 170 -9.03 9.15 -15.80
CA GLY A 170 -8.83 7.91 -16.56
C GLY A 170 -8.88 8.14 -18.07
N HIS A 171 -7.83 7.74 -18.79
CA HIS A 171 -7.76 7.74 -20.25
C HIS A 171 -7.41 6.33 -20.78
N GLN A 172 -7.72 6.05 -22.04
CA GLN A 172 -7.24 4.88 -22.80
C GLN A 172 -5.83 5.15 -23.32
N TRP A 173 -4.75 4.57 -22.76
CA TRP A 173 -4.64 3.69 -21.59
C TRP A 173 -3.54 4.24 -20.67
N TYR A 174 -3.84 5.34 -19.99
CA TYR A 174 -2.96 6.05 -19.06
C TYR A 174 -3.80 6.87 -18.07
N ARG A 175 -3.15 7.51 -17.09
CA ARG A 175 -3.83 8.36 -16.10
C ARG A 175 -3.23 9.74 -16.08
N THR A 176 -4.07 10.76 -15.92
CA THR A 176 -3.62 12.13 -15.68
C THR A 176 -4.00 12.53 -14.28
N TYR A 177 -3.09 13.16 -13.53
CA TYR A 177 -3.32 13.66 -12.18
C TYR A 177 -3.20 15.18 -12.17
N GLU A 178 -4.22 15.86 -11.67
CA GLU A 178 -4.27 17.32 -11.53
C GLU A 178 -4.22 17.68 -10.04
N TYR A 179 -3.24 18.47 -9.64
CA TYR A 179 -3.11 19.01 -8.28
C TYR A 179 -3.62 20.44 -8.26
N PHE A 180 -4.79 20.68 -7.66
CA PHE A 180 -5.46 22.00 -7.70
C PHE A 180 -4.91 23.03 -6.70
N ASP A 181 -4.34 22.58 -5.59
CA ASP A 181 -3.99 23.47 -4.47
C ASP A 181 -2.69 24.28 -4.72
N TYR A 182 -1.96 23.99 -5.80
CA TYR A 182 -0.68 24.64 -6.13
C TYR A 182 -0.79 25.70 -7.23
N ASN A 183 -2.01 26.07 -7.62
CA ASN A 183 -2.25 26.99 -8.72
C ASN A 183 -1.97 28.43 -8.26
N SER A 184 -1.01 29.09 -8.91
CA SER A 184 -0.74 30.53 -8.72
C SER A 184 -1.66 31.40 -9.60
N SER A 185 -2.28 30.82 -10.63
CA SER A 185 -3.20 31.46 -11.58
C SER A 185 -4.19 30.42 -12.14
N ASP A 186 -5.36 30.86 -12.59
CA ASP A 186 -6.47 30.00 -13.07
C ASP A 186 -6.09 29.05 -14.22
N GLU A 187 -4.99 29.27 -14.93
CA GLU A 187 -4.60 28.50 -16.12
C GLU A 187 -3.48 27.45 -15.90
N GLN A 188 -2.89 27.35 -14.71
CA GLN A 188 -1.77 26.42 -14.45
C GLN A 188 -2.06 25.52 -13.24
N SER A 189 -2.89 24.51 -13.45
CA SER A 189 -2.88 23.33 -12.57
C SER A 189 -1.67 22.47 -12.86
N LEU A 190 -1.00 22.01 -11.81
CA LEU A 190 0.05 21.01 -11.95
C LEU A 190 -0.60 19.72 -12.45
N THR A 191 -0.36 19.40 -13.72
CA THR A 191 -0.85 18.21 -14.40
C THR A 191 0.28 17.23 -14.64
N LEU A 192 0.03 15.96 -14.36
CA LEU A 192 1.00 14.87 -14.45
C LEU A 192 0.37 13.71 -15.21
N ASP A 193 0.91 13.37 -16.37
CA ASP A 193 0.52 12.15 -17.09
C ASP A 193 1.36 10.97 -16.61
N SER A 194 0.71 9.84 -16.39
CA SER A 194 1.26 8.62 -15.82
C SER A 194 1.02 7.46 -16.77
N TYR A 195 2.11 6.98 -17.39
CA TYR A 195 2.16 5.87 -18.32
C TYR A 195 2.91 4.68 -17.72
N THR A 196 2.53 3.47 -18.13
CA THR A 196 3.25 2.24 -17.77
C THR A 196 4.62 2.23 -18.43
N ILE A 197 5.67 1.90 -17.67
CA ILE A 197 7.01 1.72 -18.24
C ILE A 197 7.07 0.39 -19.01
N PRO A 198 7.51 0.38 -20.29
CA PRO A 198 7.74 -0.84 -21.06
C PRO A 198 8.81 -1.74 -20.43
N GLU A 199 8.76 -3.05 -20.68
CA GLU A 199 9.69 -4.00 -20.06
C GLU A 199 11.16 -3.75 -20.38
N ASP A 200 11.45 -3.19 -21.56
CA ASP A 200 12.81 -2.87 -22.02
C ASP A 200 13.43 -1.67 -21.27
N ASP A 201 12.59 -0.79 -20.70
CA ASP A 201 12.99 0.44 -20.00
C ASP A 201 12.98 0.30 -18.47
N LEU A 202 12.62 -0.88 -17.94
CA LEU A 202 12.59 -1.12 -16.50
C LEU A 202 13.99 -1.24 -15.90
N GLU A 203 14.20 -0.55 -14.78
CA GLU A 203 15.43 -0.69 -13.99
C GLU A 203 15.40 -1.95 -13.11
N LEU A 204 16.60 -2.47 -12.78
CA LEU A 204 16.74 -3.64 -11.92
C LEU A 204 16.09 -3.40 -10.55
N GLY A 205 15.02 -4.15 -10.25
CA GLY A 205 14.27 -4.07 -9.00
C GLY A 205 12.88 -3.44 -9.11
N GLN A 206 12.54 -2.88 -10.28
CA GLN A 206 11.19 -2.38 -10.55
C GLN A 206 10.21 -3.51 -10.89
N SER A 207 8.91 -3.26 -10.65
CA SER A 207 7.85 -4.25 -10.87
C SER A 207 7.27 -4.15 -12.28
N ARG A 208 7.32 -5.27 -13.01
CA ARG A 208 6.70 -5.42 -14.34
C ARG A 208 5.20 -5.14 -14.28
N LEU A 209 4.67 -4.34 -15.21
CA LEU A 209 3.25 -3.94 -15.34
C LEU A 209 2.68 -3.08 -14.20
N LEU A 210 3.44 -2.81 -13.15
CA LEU A 210 3.01 -2.01 -12.02
C LEU A 210 3.71 -0.65 -11.98
N GLU A 211 4.90 -0.55 -12.54
CA GLU A 211 5.68 0.69 -12.54
C GLU A 211 5.18 1.71 -13.57
N VAL A 212 5.29 2.98 -13.20
CA VAL A 212 4.91 4.13 -14.03
C VAL A 212 6.06 5.13 -14.11
N ASP A 213 6.10 5.89 -15.19
CA ASP A 213 7.05 7.00 -15.38
C ASP A 213 6.91 8.07 -14.28
N ASN A 214 5.67 8.45 -13.99
CA ASN A 214 5.31 9.55 -13.13
C ASN A 214 4.37 9.04 -12.04
N ARG A 215 4.91 8.96 -10.82
CA ARG A 215 4.17 8.51 -9.63
C ARG A 215 3.39 9.65 -9.00
N VAL A 216 2.22 9.33 -8.44
CA VAL A 216 1.43 10.27 -7.64
C VAL A 216 2.10 10.42 -6.28
N VAL A 217 2.62 11.61 -5.97
CA VAL A 217 3.25 11.89 -4.69
C VAL A 217 2.21 12.47 -3.72
N LEU A 218 2.13 11.90 -2.52
CA LEU A 218 1.22 12.30 -1.44
C LEU A 218 1.98 12.54 -0.13
N PRO A 219 1.57 13.49 0.72
CA PRO A 219 2.10 13.60 2.07
C PRO A 219 1.50 12.50 2.96
N ALA A 220 2.36 11.82 3.74
CA ALA A 220 1.92 10.89 4.76
C ALA A 220 1.30 11.63 5.97
N LYS A 221 0.39 10.95 6.67
CA LYS A 221 -0.29 11.41 7.91
C LYS A 221 -1.12 12.67 7.73
N THR A 222 -1.67 12.89 6.54
CA THR A 222 -2.57 13.99 6.22
C THR A 222 -3.83 13.46 5.55
N HIS A 223 -4.97 14.11 5.80
CA HIS A 223 -6.22 13.78 5.12
C HIS A 223 -6.21 14.33 3.69
N LEU A 224 -6.46 13.48 2.72
CA LEU A 224 -6.39 13.79 1.30
C LEU A 224 -7.73 13.49 0.66
N ARG A 225 -8.13 14.34 -0.29
CA ARG A 225 -9.29 14.10 -1.14
C ARG A 225 -8.84 13.76 -2.55
N ILE A 226 -9.28 12.62 -3.07
CA ILE A 226 -9.08 12.23 -4.46
C ILE A 226 -10.43 12.30 -5.17
N ILE A 227 -10.50 13.10 -6.23
CA ILE A 227 -11.65 13.14 -7.13
C ILE A 227 -11.31 12.28 -8.34
N VAL A 228 -12.14 11.32 -8.68
CA VAL A 228 -11.91 10.41 -9.80
C VAL A 228 -12.96 10.62 -10.89
N THR A 229 -12.52 10.75 -12.14
CA THR A 229 -13.39 10.91 -13.31
C THR A 229 -12.71 10.42 -14.59
N PRO A 230 -13.42 9.91 -15.61
CA PRO A 230 -12.78 9.48 -16.85
C PRO A 230 -12.89 10.57 -17.91
N ALA A 231 -11.97 10.54 -18.87
CA ALA A 231 -12.08 11.33 -20.09
C ALA A 231 -12.80 10.58 -21.22
N ASP A 232 -12.83 9.25 -21.19
CA ASP A 232 -13.37 8.41 -22.26
C ASP A 232 -14.34 7.33 -21.79
N VAL A 233 -13.84 6.14 -21.45
CA VAL A 233 -14.60 4.95 -21.06
C VAL A 233 -14.59 4.79 -19.53
N PRO A 234 -15.43 3.91 -18.97
CA PRO A 234 -15.31 3.56 -17.57
C PRO A 234 -13.92 2.99 -17.25
N HIS A 235 -13.35 3.45 -16.14
CA HIS A 235 -12.15 2.89 -15.52
C HIS A 235 -12.42 2.66 -14.03
N SER A 236 -11.44 2.16 -13.27
CA SER A 236 -11.52 2.14 -11.81
C SER A 236 -10.19 2.56 -11.22
N TRP A 237 -10.20 3.41 -10.19
CA TRP A 237 -9.02 3.79 -9.44
C TRP A 237 -8.95 2.92 -8.19
N ALA A 238 -8.06 1.94 -8.19
CA ALA A 238 -7.96 0.94 -7.13
C ALA A 238 -6.52 0.76 -6.65
N VAL A 239 -6.31 0.95 -5.35
CA VAL A 239 -5.02 0.74 -4.67
C VAL A 239 -5.28 -0.15 -3.45
N PRO A 240 -5.02 -1.47 -3.55
CA PRO A 240 -5.42 -2.45 -2.54
C PRO A 240 -4.91 -2.17 -1.13
N SER A 241 -3.63 -1.82 -0.98
CA SER A 241 -3.03 -1.49 0.33
C SER A 241 -3.65 -0.27 1.01
N LEU A 242 -4.23 0.64 0.23
CA LEU A 242 -4.97 1.81 0.75
C LEU A 242 -6.43 1.47 1.07
N GLY A 243 -6.92 0.29 0.69
CA GLY A 243 -8.32 -0.11 0.89
C GLY A 243 -9.29 0.70 0.05
N VAL A 244 -8.85 1.20 -1.10
CA VAL A 244 -9.65 2.07 -1.97
C VAL A 244 -9.85 1.41 -3.30
N LYS A 245 -11.11 1.36 -3.74
CA LYS A 245 -11.52 1.11 -5.10
C LYS A 245 -12.70 2.02 -5.40
N CYS A 246 -12.61 2.82 -6.45
CA CYS A 246 -13.71 3.65 -6.90
C CYS A 246 -13.77 3.65 -8.42
N ASP A 247 -14.95 3.35 -8.94
CA ASP A 247 -15.17 3.36 -10.37
C ASP A 247 -15.26 4.79 -10.88
N VAL A 248 -14.75 4.96 -12.08
CA VAL A 248 -14.49 6.21 -12.73
C VAL A 248 -15.44 6.24 -13.91
N VAL A 249 -16.60 6.87 -13.73
CA VAL A 249 -17.75 6.77 -14.65
C VAL A 249 -17.94 8.09 -15.40
N PRO A 250 -18.06 8.07 -16.75
CA PRO A 250 -18.26 9.30 -17.53
C PRO A 250 -19.48 10.09 -17.06
N GLY A 251 -19.33 11.40 -16.93
CA GLY A 251 -20.39 12.29 -16.45
C GLY A 251 -20.59 12.29 -14.93
N ARG A 252 -19.72 11.64 -14.14
CA ARG A 252 -19.71 11.70 -12.67
C ARG A 252 -18.33 12.09 -12.14
N LEU A 253 -18.33 12.84 -11.04
CA LEU A 253 -17.15 13.10 -10.22
C LEU A 253 -17.33 12.34 -8.91
N ASN A 254 -16.63 11.22 -8.77
CA ASN A 254 -16.65 10.46 -7.52
C ASN A 254 -15.54 10.96 -6.60
N GLN A 255 -15.78 10.96 -5.30
CA GLN A 255 -14.84 11.46 -4.31
C GLN A 255 -14.43 10.32 -3.37
N ILE A 256 -13.14 10.29 -3.05
CA ILE A 256 -12.53 9.36 -2.10
C ILE A 256 -11.75 10.19 -1.07
N SER A 257 -11.93 9.86 0.21
CA SER A 257 -11.10 10.40 1.29
C SER A 257 -10.08 9.35 1.72
N ILE A 258 -8.80 9.72 1.81
CA ILE A 258 -7.74 8.81 2.26
C ILE A 258 -6.85 9.44 3.31
N LEU A 259 -6.35 8.62 4.24
CA LEU A 259 -5.35 8.99 5.23
C LEU A 259 -4.25 7.92 5.22
N VAL A 260 -3.12 8.22 4.58
CA VAL A 260 -1.99 7.29 4.49
C VAL A 260 -1.12 7.40 5.73
N GLN A 261 -0.96 6.32 6.49
CA GLN A 261 -0.26 6.35 7.78
C GLN A 261 1.27 6.17 7.66
N ARG A 262 1.72 5.45 6.63
CA ARG A 262 3.11 5.02 6.46
C ARG A 262 3.71 5.57 5.16
N GLU A 263 5.00 5.92 5.21
CA GLU A 263 5.76 6.44 4.07
C GLU A 263 6.28 5.26 3.24
N ARG A 264 5.66 5.00 2.09
CA ARG A 264 5.95 3.88 1.18
C ARG A 264 5.44 4.18 -0.23
N VAL A 265 5.85 3.35 -1.18
CA VAL A 265 5.23 3.26 -2.51
C VAL A 265 4.13 2.20 -2.45
N TYR A 266 2.95 2.55 -2.96
CA TYR A 266 1.76 1.70 -3.03
C TYR A 266 1.36 1.49 -4.47
N TYR A 267 1.16 0.24 -4.84
CA TYR A 267 0.77 -0.15 -6.20
C TYR A 267 -0.71 -0.47 -6.30
N GLY A 268 -1.28 -0.12 -7.44
CA GLY A 268 -2.67 -0.35 -7.81
C GLY A 268 -2.79 -0.62 -9.31
N GLN A 269 -3.97 -1.06 -9.73
CA GLN A 269 -4.28 -1.32 -11.13
C GLN A 269 -5.72 -0.95 -11.44
N CYS A 270 -6.01 -0.68 -12.71
CA CYS A 270 -7.39 -0.53 -13.16
C CYS A 270 -8.20 -1.79 -12.86
N SER A 271 -9.36 -1.61 -12.23
CA SER A 271 -10.24 -2.70 -11.78
C SER A 271 -11.63 -2.67 -12.45
N GLU A 272 -11.74 -1.99 -13.60
CA GLU A 272 -12.92 -1.94 -14.47
C GLU A 272 -12.47 -2.04 -15.93
N ILE A 273 -13.14 -2.89 -16.73
CA ILE A 273 -12.69 -3.22 -18.09
C ILE A 273 -12.75 -2.00 -19.02
N CYS A 274 -11.60 -1.56 -19.52
CA CYS A 274 -11.48 -0.31 -20.30
C CYS A 274 -10.89 -0.48 -21.72
N GLY A 275 -10.85 -1.71 -22.24
CA GLY A 275 -10.41 -2.04 -23.60
C GLY A 275 -9.14 -2.89 -23.66
N THR A 276 -8.45 -2.89 -24.81
CA THR A 276 -7.34 -3.80 -25.12
C THR A 276 -6.19 -3.74 -24.11
N ASN A 277 -5.77 -2.55 -23.68
CA ASN A 277 -4.67 -2.40 -22.74
C ASN A 277 -5.14 -2.22 -21.28
N HIS A 278 -6.31 -2.77 -20.93
CA HIS A 278 -6.86 -2.67 -19.57
C HIS A 278 -5.85 -3.06 -18.47
N ALA A 279 -5.11 -4.16 -18.66
CA ALA A 279 -4.11 -4.64 -17.71
C ALA A 279 -2.83 -3.77 -17.60
N PHE A 280 -2.63 -2.83 -18.53
CA PHE A 280 -1.43 -1.99 -18.64
C PHE A 280 -1.73 -0.55 -18.21
N THR A 281 -2.61 -0.38 -17.22
CA THR A 281 -2.95 0.92 -16.63
C THR A 281 -2.79 0.87 -15.10
N PRO A 282 -1.56 0.70 -14.60
CA PRO A 282 -1.27 0.69 -13.18
C PRO A 282 -1.40 2.08 -12.55
N ILE A 283 -1.41 2.08 -11.23
CA ILE A 283 -1.49 3.27 -10.39
C ILE A 283 -0.36 3.15 -9.37
N VAL A 284 0.50 4.16 -9.27
CA VAL A 284 1.56 4.18 -8.27
C VAL A 284 1.43 5.43 -7.42
N VAL A 285 1.33 5.21 -6.11
CA VAL A 285 1.19 6.25 -5.11
C VAL A 285 2.41 6.22 -4.19
N GLU A 286 3.21 7.28 -4.18
CA GLU A 286 4.33 7.45 -3.26
C GLU A 286 3.93 8.36 -2.10
N ALA A 287 3.87 7.80 -0.89
CA ALA A 287 3.65 8.59 0.32
C ALA A 287 4.99 9.00 0.93
N VAL A 288 5.21 10.31 1.05
CA VAL A 288 6.46 10.92 1.55
C VAL A 288 6.24 11.72 2.83
N PRO A 289 7.29 11.95 3.64
CA PRO A 289 7.21 12.88 4.76
C PRO A 289 6.79 14.27 4.29
N ARG A 290 6.01 15.00 5.10
CA ARG A 290 5.56 16.37 4.76
C ARG A 290 6.70 17.34 4.44
N LYS A 291 7.89 17.14 5.05
CA LYS A 291 9.09 17.96 4.79
C LYS A 291 9.61 17.78 3.36
N ASP A 292 9.54 16.55 2.86
CA ASP A 292 10.12 16.18 1.56
C ASP A 292 9.10 16.37 0.43
N TYR A 293 7.81 16.35 0.77
CA TYR A 293 6.70 16.55 -0.17
C TYR A 293 6.88 17.78 -1.07
N GLY A 294 7.17 18.96 -0.50
CA GLY A 294 7.35 20.18 -1.30
C GLY A 294 8.51 20.09 -2.29
N SER A 295 9.62 19.44 -1.90
CA SER A 295 10.76 19.21 -2.80
C SER A 295 10.43 18.21 -3.91
N ARG A 296 9.65 17.17 -3.62
CA ARG A 296 9.24 16.17 -4.62
C ARG A 296 8.29 16.76 -5.65
N VAL A 297 7.30 17.53 -5.20
CA VAL A 297 6.34 18.19 -6.10
C VAL A 297 7.03 19.28 -6.93
N SER A 298 7.95 20.05 -6.36
CA SER A 298 8.71 21.05 -7.13
C SER A 298 9.65 20.43 -8.16
N ASN A 299 10.26 19.28 -7.87
CA ASN A 299 11.04 18.55 -8.86
C ASN A 299 10.18 17.96 -9.99
N GLN A 300 8.90 17.66 -9.73
CA GLN A 300 7.94 17.29 -10.78
C GLN A 300 7.50 18.50 -11.63
N LEU A 301 7.52 19.72 -11.07
CA LEU A 301 7.18 20.97 -11.76
C LEU A 301 8.26 21.45 -12.73
N ILE A 302 9.52 21.10 -12.48
CA ILE A 302 10.66 21.46 -13.32
C ILE A 302 11.23 20.13 -13.82
N PRO A 303 10.73 19.57 -14.93
CA PRO A 303 11.43 18.46 -15.57
C PRO A 303 12.82 19.00 -15.92
N GLY A 304 13.82 18.56 -15.15
CA GLY A 304 15.20 18.92 -15.43
C GLY A 304 15.55 18.44 -16.82
N GLU A 305 16.11 19.34 -17.63
CA GLU A 305 16.99 18.96 -18.73
C GLU A 305 18.03 17.98 -18.16
N ALA A 306 17.85 16.69 -18.43
CA ALA A 306 18.80 15.63 -18.14
C ALA A 306 19.02 14.81 -19.40
#